data_AF-A0A965X9M1-F1
#
_entry.id   AF-A0A965X9M1-F1
#
_cell.length_a   1.000
_cell.length_b   1.000
_cell.length_c   1.000
_cell.angle_alpha   90.00
_cell.angle_beta   90.00
_cell.angle_gamma   90.00
#
_symmetry.space_group_name_H-M   'P 1'
#
loop_
_entity.id
_entity.type
_entity.pdbx_description
1 polymer ?
#
loop_
_entity_poly.entity_id
_entity_poly.type
_entity_poly.pdbx_seq_one_letter_code
_entity_poly.pdbx_strand_id
1 'polypeptide(L)'
;MVYKYEFEIIKRDPLSFKSTPIIINNYNRLDCLDKLINRLKIDGYKNIYIIDNNSSYKPLLSYYKKNNLRIFRLNQNIGYLAVWLTNIYKIFINDYYVYTDPDVLPDPDCPSNYLEVFRNYLKYFPNLDKVGFSLRIDNLPAHCRLKDEVIKHEEKFWKLKISDNLYDAPIDTTFALYRPGAYGEAAKTKSGRTGFPYVAQHLPWYLNHKKLTEEEIWYLKCKKTETHWSDHPSNFSILKKYYLLFINNQIPQVWTIRSIGKKVINWIFKKEIV
;
A
#
# COMPACT_ATOMS: atom_id res chain seq x y z
N MET A 1 5.79 2.64 26.14
CA MET A 1 6.05 3.21 24.79
C MET A 1 5.80 2.12 23.76
N VAL A 2 5.10 2.45 22.66
CA VAL A 2 4.74 1.49 21.61
C VAL A 2 5.93 1.18 20.68
N TYR A 3 6.97 2.02 20.72
CA TYR A 3 8.21 1.86 19.96
C TYR A 3 9.40 2.49 20.70
N LYS A 4 10.61 2.10 20.30
CA LYS A 4 11.88 2.76 20.62
C LYS A 4 12.69 2.91 19.32
N TYR A 5 13.59 3.89 19.28
CA TYR A 5 14.51 4.07 18.16
C TYR A 5 15.88 4.57 18.63
N GLU A 6 16.93 4.16 17.94
CA GLU A 6 18.35 4.46 18.26
C GLU A 6 19.04 5.12 17.06
N PHE A 7 18.38 6.12 16.48
CA PHE A 7 18.94 6.90 15.38
C PHE A 7 18.58 8.38 15.53
N GLU A 8 19.35 9.22 14.85
CA GLU A 8 19.10 10.65 14.82
C GLU A 8 17.96 11.01 13.85
N ILE A 9 17.07 11.90 14.31
CA ILE A 9 16.07 12.52 13.46
C ILE A 9 16.74 13.65 12.69
N ILE A 10 16.82 13.48 11.37
CA ILE A 10 17.37 14.50 10.46
C ILE A 10 16.26 15.48 10.11
N LYS A 11 16.46 16.74 10.49
CA LYS A 11 15.58 17.86 10.11
C LYS A 11 15.62 18.09 8.60
N ARG A 12 14.49 18.45 8.01
CA ARG A 12 14.41 18.87 6.62
C ARG A 12 15.20 20.16 6.44
N ASP A 13 15.94 20.26 5.34
CA ASP A 13 16.45 21.52 4.82
C ASP A 13 15.30 22.24 4.07
N PRO A 14 14.86 23.41 4.54
CA PRO A 14 13.77 24.15 3.91
C PRO A 14 14.00 24.47 2.43
N LEU A 15 15.27 24.58 2.00
CA LEU A 15 15.68 24.90 0.63
C LEU A 15 15.77 23.67 -0.28
N SER A 16 15.74 22.45 0.27
CA SER A 16 15.91 21.22 -0.48
C SER A 16 14.72 20.27 -0.34
N PHE A 17 13.95 20.09 -1.41
CA PHE A 17 12.84 19.12 -1.46
C PHE A 17 13.31 17.68 -1.25
N LYS A 18 14.55 17.36 -1.62
CA LYS A 18 15.15 16.03 -1.49
C LYS A 18 15.43 15.65 -0.03
N SER A 19 15.47 16.63 0.86
CA SER A 19 15.63 16.41 2.30
C SER A 19 14.31 16.08 3.03
N THR A 20 13.17 16.12 2.32
CA THR A 20 11.85 15.83 2.91
C THR A 20 11.84 14.44 3.55
N PRO A 21 11.42 14.31 4.83
CA PRO A 21 11.33 13.02 5.49
C PRO A 21 10.27 12.13 4.80
N ILE A 22 10.66 10.90 4.47
CA ILE A 22 9.78 9.89 3.88
C ILE A 22 9.64 8.73 4.87
N ILE A 23 8.42 8.52 5.37
CA ILE A 23 8.09 7.49 6.35
C ILE A 23 7.36 6.35 5.64
N ILE A 24 7.98 5.17 5.62
CA ILE A 24 7.46 3.97 4.95
C ILE A 24 6.91 3.00 5.99
N ASN A 25 5.65 2.62 5.88
CA ASN A 25 5.01 1.69 6.80
C ASN A 25 5.13 0.23 6.34
N ASN A 26 6.00 -0.56 6.95
CA ASN A 26 6.30 -1.90 6.43
C ASN A 26 5.88 -3.03 7.38
N TYR A 27 5.34 -4.11 6.82
CA TYR A 27 5.07 -5.37 7.51
C TYR A 27 5.40 -6.56 6.62
N ASN A 28 6.48 -7.29 6.93
CA ASN A 28 6.89 -8.50 6.22
C ASN A 28 7.12 -8.35 4.69
N ARG A 29 7.30 -7.12 4.16
CA ARG A 29 7.66 -6.90 2.74
C ARG A 29 9.12 -6.47 2.62
N LEU A 30 9.94 -7.28 1.99
CA LEU A 30 11.34 -6.99 1.68
C LEU A 30 11.47 -6.49 0.25
N ASP A 31 10.99 -7.24 -0.74
CA ASP A 31 11.15 -6.92 -2.17
C ASP A 31 10.57 -5.55 -2.53
N CYS A 32 9.34 -5.26 -2.10
CA CYS A 32 8.70 -3.96 -2.34
C CYS A 32 9.46 -2.83 -1.66
N LEU A 33 9.84 -3.03 -0.38
CA LEU A 33 10.57 -2.03 0.39
C LEU A 33 11.93 -1.70 -0.26
N ASP A 34 12.70 -2.72 -0.66
CA ASP A 34 14.01 -2.53 -1.27
C ASP A 34 13.90 -1.78 -2.60
N LYS A 35 12.93 -2.16 -3.45
CA LYS A 35 12.64 -1.44 -4.70
C LYS A 35 12.32 0.03 -4.47
N LEU A 36 11.43 0.32 -3.50
CA LEU A 36 11.07 1.69 -3.17
C LEU A 36 12.26 2.48 -2.63
N ILE A 37 13.01 1.94 -1.65
CA ILE A 37 14.20 2.60 -1.09
C ILE A 37 15.24 2.88 -2.17
N ASN A 38 15.50 1.92 -3.05
CA ASN A 38 16.47 2.07 -4.13
C ASN A 38 16.03 3.15 -5.12
N ARG A 39 14.74 3.17 -5.50
CA ARG A 39 14.19 4.23 -6.35
C ARG A 39 14.32 5.60 -5.70
N LEU A 40 13.95 5.74 -4.43
CA LEU A 40 14.08 6.99 -3.68
C LEU A 40 15.53 7.48 -3.63
N LYS A 41 16.49 6.59 -3.39
CA LYS A 41 17.93 6.93 -3.37
C LYS A 41 18.44 7.38 -4.73
N ILE A 42 18.08 6.70 -5.82
CA ILE A 42 18.43 7.09 -7.20
C ILE A 42 17.86 8.48 -7.51
N ASP A 43 16.63 8.73 -7.09
CA ASP A 43 15.97 10.04 -7.23
C ASP A 43 16.54 11.12 -6.29
N GLY A 44 17.52 10.79 -5.45
CA GLY A 44 18.22 11.72 -4.56
C GLY A 44 17.57 11.93 -3.19
N TYR A 45 16.48 11.22 -2.87
CA TYR A 45 15.84 11.27 -1.56
C TYR A 45 16.55 10.34 -0.56
N LYS A 46 17.13 10.93 0.49
CA LYS A 46 17.92 10.18 1.49
C LYS A 46 17.30 10.20 2.89
N ASN A 47 16.37 11.12 3.16
CA ASN A 47 15.74 11.24 4.48
C ASN A 47 14.62 10.21 4.69
N ILE A 48 14.97 8.92 4.60
CA ILE A 48 14.02 7.79 4.67
C ILE A 48 13.97 7.20 6.08
N TYR A 49 12.76 6.92 6.55
CA TYR A 49 12.44 6.24 7.80
C TYR A 49 11.49 5.09 7.54
N ILE A 50 11.56 4.05 8.35
CA ILE A 50 10.71 2.86 8.25
C ILE A 50 9.98 2.69 9.56
N ILE A 51 8.68 2.41 9.51
CA ILE A 51 7.92 1.87 10.62
C ILE A 51 7.82 0.37 10.39
N ASP A 52 8.49 -0.41 11.24
CA ASP A 52 8.38 -1.87 11.20
C ASP A 52 7.22 -2.32 12.09
N ASN A 53 6.12 -2.76 11.46
CA ASN A 53 4.86 -3.17 12.08
C ASN A 53 4.97 -4.55 12.75
N ASN A 54 6.05 -4.78 13.50
CA ASN A 54 6.40 -6.04 14.15
C ASN A 54 6.56 -7.21 13.16
N SER A 55 7.38 -7.03 12.14
CA SER A 55 7.67 -8.06 11.13
C SER A 55 8.35 -9.29 11.74
N SER A 56 8.03 -10.46 11.19
CA SER A 56 8.61 -11.77 11.55
C SER A 56 9.36 -12.43 10.38
N TYR A 57 9.34 -11.85 9.19
CA TYR A 57 10.03 -12.38 8.02
C TYR A 57 11.55 -12.24 8.17
N LYS A 58 12.24 -13.36 8.39
CA LYS A 58 13.68 -13.40 8.71
C LYS A 58 14.56 -12.66 7.67
N PRO A 59 14.37 -12.81 6.35
CA PRO A 59 15.16 -12.07 5.37
C PRO A 59 15.03 -10.55 5.50
N LEU A 60 13.83 -10.03 5.76
CA LEU A 60 13.61 -8.60 6.01
C LEU A 60 14.38 -8.12 7.26
N LEU A 61 14.34 -8.91 8.35
CA LEU A 61 15.04 -8.56 9.58
C LEU A 61 16.57 -8.54 9.39
N SER A 62 17.10 -9.47 8.59
CA SER A 62 18.52 -9.47 8.20
C SER A 62 18.86 -8.27 7.30
N TYR A 63 17.99 -7.93 6.35
CA TYR A 63 18.14 -6.77 5.48
C TYR A 63 18.19 -5.45 6.28
N TYR A 64 17.33 -5.29 7.28
CA TYR A 64 17.35 -4.14 8.19
C TYR A 64 18.69 -3.97 8.91
N LYS A 65 19.25 -5.06 9.45
CA LYS A 65 20.53 -5.02 10.16
C LYS A 65 21.69 -4.68 9.22
N LYS A 66 21.69 -5.27 8.01
CA LYS A 66 22.76 -5.08 7.03
C LYS A 66 22.83 -3.65 6.48
N ASN A 67 21.69 -3.00 6.27
CA ASN A 67 21.61 -1.72 5.58
C ASN A 67 21.58 -0.48 6.50
N ASN A 68 21.69 -0.67 7.82
CA ASN A 68 21.68 0.39 8.84
C ASN A 68 20.55 1.43 8.63
N LEU A 69 19.33 0.95 8.43
CA LEU A 69 18.16 1.78 8.14
C LEU A 69 17.57 2.37 9.43
N ARG A 70 16.99 3.58 9.33
CA ARG A 70 16.30 4.25 10.45
C ARG A 70 14.91 3.68 10.63
N ILE A 71 14.78 2.74 11.56
CA ILE A 71 13.56 1.93 11.74
C ILE A 71 12.93 2.19 13.12
N PHE A 72 11.72 2.73 13.14
CA PHE A 72 10.85 2.68 14.30
C PHE A 72 10.29 1.27 14.45
N ARG A 73 10.82 0.49 15.40
CA ARG A 73 10.35 -0.89 15.66
C ARG A 73 9.15 -0.88 16.58
N LEU A 74 8.01 -1.36 16.08
CA LEU A 74 6.79 -1.53 16.87
C LEU A 74 6.81 -2.88 17.58
N ASN A 75 6.22 -2.95 18.77
CA ASN A 75 6.09 -4.20 19.54
C ASN A 75 4.87 -5.05 19.13
N GLN A 76 4.02 -4.51 18.26
CA GLN A 76 2.84 -5.17 17.72
C GLN A 76 2.53 -4.65 16.31
N ASN A 77 1.73 -5.41 15.56
CA ASN A 77 1.24 -4.96 14.26
C ASN A 77 0.01 -4.06 14.46
N ILE A 78 0.17 -2.77 14.17
CA ILE A 78 -0.86 -1.72 14.28
C ILE A 78 -1.55 -1.49 12.93
N GLY A 79 -1.02 -2.04 11.85
CA GLY A 79 -1.57 -1.92 10.51
C GLY A 79 -1.25 -0.59 9.84
N TYR A 80 -2.06 -0.21 8.85
CA TYR A 80 -1.81 0.94 7.98
C TYR A 80 -1.89 2.30 8.72
N LEU A 81 -2.56 2.35 9.88
CA LEU A 81 -2.67 3.53 10.74
C LEU A 81 -1.48 3.73 11.70
N ALA A 82 -0.44 2.90 11.58
CA ALA A 82 0.68 2.87 12.53
C ALA A 82 1.30 4.25 12.78
N VAL A 83 1.52 5.07 11.75
CA VAL A 83 2.14 6.40 11.92
C VAL A 83 1.34 7.30 12.87
N TRP A 84 0.01 7.23 12.83
CA TRP A 84 -0.89 8.07 13.63
C TRP A 84 -1.16 7.48 15.01
N LEU A 85 -1.50 6.19 15.10
CA LEU A 85 -1.82 5.54 16.38
C LEU A 85 -0.61 5.44 17.32
N THR A 86 0.60 5.47 16.77
CA THR A 86 1.84 5.52 17.57
C THR A 86 2.30 6.92 17.91
N ASN A 87 1.73 7.97 17.31
CA ASN A 87 2.22 9.34 17.36
C ASN A 87 3.61 9.58 16.71
N ILE A 88 4.12 8.66 15.87
CA ILE A 88 5.37 8.89 15.12
C ILE A 88 5.27 10.15 14.25
N TYR A 89 4.09 10.44 13.68
CA TYR A 89 3.86 11.66 12.90
C TYR A 89 4.23 12.95 13.66
N LYS A 90 4.13 12.99 15.00
CA LYS A 90 4.43 14.19 15.79
C LYS A 90 5.90 14.61 15.70
N ILE A 91 6.79 13.71 15.30
CA ILE A 91 8.21 14.02 15.04
C ILE A 91 8.35 14.91 13.81
N PHE A 92 7.45 14.77 12.83
CA PHE A 92 7.57 15.37 11.50
C PHE A 92 6.50 16.42 11.18
N ILE A 93 5.40 16.46 11.95
CA ILE A 93 4.19 17.27 11.67
C ILE A 93 4.45 18.78 11.55
N ASN A 94 5.50 19.31 12.17
CA ASN A 94 5.82 20.74 12.11
C ASN A 94 6.43 21.18 10.76
N ASP A 95 6.68 20.24 9.85
CA ASP A 95 7.16 20.52 8.50
C ASP A 95 6.50 19.55 7.49
N TYR A 96 6.83 19.68 6.21
CA TYR A 96 6.40 18.74 5.18
C TYR A 96 6.99 17.34 5.43
N TYR A 97 6.15 16.31 5.29
CA TYR A 97 6.58 14.92 5.42
C TYR A 97 5.78 14.00 4.49
N VAL A 98 6.36 12.87 4.12
CA VAL A 98 5.68 11.85 3.31
C VAL A 98 5.31 10.65 4.16
N TYR A 99 4.12 10.10 3.94
CA TYR A 99 3.74 8.78 4.43
C TYR A 99 3.35 7.88 3.27
N THR A 100 3.79 6.61 3.30
CA THR A 100 3.54 5.65 2.23
C THR A 100 3.60 4.20 2.72
N ASP A 101 2.89 3.31 2.04
CA ASP A 101 3.14 1.87 2.03
C ASP A 101 4.40 1.52 1.19
N PRO A 102 5.02 0.33 1.39
CA PRO A 102 6.30 -0.02 0.78
C PRO A 102 6.15 -0.42 -0.70
N ASP A 103 4.93 -0.64 -1.17
CA ASP A 103 4.62 -1.15 -2.51
C ASP A 103 4.06 -0.10 -3.47
N VAL A 104 4.21 1.18 -3.12
CA VAL A 104 3.88 2.31 -3.99
C VAL A 104 5.17 2.84 -4.61
N LEU A 105 5.49 2.40 -5.82
CA LEU A 105 6.73 2.74 -6.52
C LEU A 105 6.48 3.86 -7.55
N PRO A 106 7.22 4.99 -7.54
CA PRO A 106 7.16 5.96 -8.62
C PRO A 106 7.34 5.27 -9.98
N ASP A 107 6.49 5.60 -10.95
CA ASP A 107 6.52 5.00 -12.28
C ASP A 107 7.90 5.21 -12.94
N PRO A 108 8.39 4.29 -13.80
CA PRO A 108 9.65 4.47 -14.51
C PRO A 108 9.77 5.83 -15.23
N ASP A 109 8.67 6.34 -15.77
CA ASP A 109 8.63 7.62 -16.48
C ASP A 109 8.44 8.83 -15.54
N CYS A 110 8.26 8.60 -14.24
CA CYS A 110 8.03 9.64 -13.24
C CYS A 110 9.32 10.46 -13.01
N PRO A 111 9.32 11.79 -13.27
CA PRO A 111 10.49 12.63 -13.03
C PRO A 111 10.81 12.71 -11.54
N SER A 112 12.09 12.73 -11.18
CA SER A 112 12.53 12.67 -9.79
C SER A 112 12.09 13.87 -8.93
N ASN A 113 11.62 14.97 -9.51
CA ASN A 113 11.19 16.18 -8.79
C ASN A 113 9.75 16.13 -8.24
N TYR A 114 9.12 14.95 -8.17
CA TYR A 114 7.73 14.81 -7.73
C TYR A 114 7.38 15.49 -6.38
N LEU A 115 8.27 15.51 -5.37
CA LEU A 115 7.97 16.20 -4.10
C LEU A 115 7.96 17.73 -4.23
N GLU A 116 8.74 18.28 -5.15
CA GLU A 116 8.67 19.71 -5.49
C GLU A 116 7.30 20.05 -6.08
N VAL A 117 6.84 19.22 -7.02
CA VAL A 117 5.53 19.37 -7.66
C VAL A 117 4.39 19.27 -6.64
N PHE A 118 4.43 18.27 -5.76
CA PHE A 118 3.41 18.11 -4.71
C PHE A 118 3.36 19.33 -3.79
N ARG A 119 4.52 19.85 -3.38
CA ARG A 119 4.60 21.05 -2.54
C ARG A 119 4.05 22.28 -3.26
N ASN A 120 4.36 22.44 -4.54
CA ASN A 120 3.84 23.55 -5.34
C ASN A 120 2.31 23.50 -5.42
N TYR A 121 1.71 22.32 -5.59
CA TYR A 121 0.26 22.16 -5.49
C TYR A 121 -0.30 22.50 -4.11
N LEU A 122 0.32 22.03 -3.01
CA LEU A 122 -0.11 22.37 -1.65
C LEU A 122 -0.01 23.88 -1.35
N LYS A 123 0.97 24.57 -1.96
CA LYS A 123 1.10 26.03 -1.86
C LYS A 123 0.00 26.75 -2.64
N TYR A 124 -0.31 26.27 -3.84
CA TYR A 124 -1.30 26.90 -4.73
C TYR A 124 -2.75 26.61 -4.29
N PHE A 125 -3.00 25.44 -3.72
CA PHE A 125 -4.31 24.99 -3.26
C PHE A 125 -4.32 24.84 -1.74
N PRO A 126 -4.52 25.94 -0.97
CA PRO A 126 -4.40 25.93 0.48
C PRO A 126 -5.46 25.08 1.20
N ASN A 127 -6.51 24.63 0.51
CA ASN A 127 -7.53 23.72 1.05
C ASN A 127 -7.11 22.24 1.08
N LEU A 128 -5.99 21.88 0.42
CA LEU A 128 -5.47 20.52 0.44
C LEU A 128 -4.57 20.31 1.65
N ASP A 129 -4.73 19.18 2.32
CA ASP A 129 -3.89 18.74 3.44
C ASP A 129 -2.69 17.92 2.96
N LYS A 130 -2.88 17.16 1.88
CA LYS A 130 -1.84 16.34 1.25
C LYS A 130 -2.00 16.22 -0.26
N VAL A 131 -0.88 16.02 -0.95
CA VAL A 131 -0.83 15.73 -2.39
C VAL A 131 0.06 14.53 -2.62
N GLY A 132 -0.35 13.60 -3.47
CA GLY A 132 0.39 12.37 -3.74
C GLY A 132 0.09 11.79 -5.11
N PHE A 133 0.67 10.63 -5.39
CA PHE A 133 0.50 9.98 -6.69
C PHE A 133 -0.92 9.46 -6.89
N SER A 134 -1.42 9.56 -8.13
CA SER A 134 -2.41 8.60 -8.61
C SER A 134 -1.73 7.25 -8.90
N LEU A 135 -2.48 6.16 -8.74
CA LEU A 135 -2.01 4.84 -9.11
C LEU A 135 -2.30 4.58 -10.59
N ARG A 136 -1.27 4.16 -11.32
CA ARG A 136 -1.34 3.92 -12.76
C ARG A 136 -2.16 2.66 -13.06
N ILE A 137 -3.16 2.79 -13.94
CA ILE A 137 -4.11 1.72 -14.29
C ILE A 137 -4.17 1.42 -15.79
N ASP A 138 -3.54 2.23 -16.63
CA ASP A 138 -3.50 2.07 -18.08
C ASP A 138 -2.43 1.07 -18.56
N ASN A 139 -1.49 0.69 -17.68
CA ASN A 139 -0.35 -0.19 -17.99
C ASN A 139 -0.40 -1.54 -17.23
N LEU A 140 -1.55 -1.92 -16.65
CA LEU A 140 -1.66 -3.17 -15.90
C LEU A 140 -1.44 -4.39 -16.81
N PRO A 141 -0.58 -5.35 -16.41
CA PRO A 141 -0.27 -6.50 -17.24
C PRO A 141 -1.46 -7.44 -17.38
N ALA A 142 -1.49 -8.22 -18.46
CA ALA A 142 -2.56 -9.19 -18.71
C ALA A 142 -2.67 -10.28 -17.63
N HIS A 143 -1.58 -10.58 -16.92
CA HIS A 143 -1.58 -11.54 -15.81
C HIS A 143 -1.98 -10.93 -14.46
N CYS A 144 -2.32 -9.63 -14.41
CA CYS A 144 -2.88 -9.01 -13.22
C CYS A 144 -4.23 -9.67 -12.91
N ARG A 145 -4.30 -10.44 -11.83
CA ARG A 145 -5.46 -11.28 -11.50
C ARG A 145 -6.75 -10.48 -11.33
N LEU A 146 -6.65 -9.29 -10.74
CA LEU A 146 -7.79 -8.41 -10.43
C LEU A 146 -7.84 -7.19 -11.36
N LYS A 147 -7.31 -7.29 -12.60
CA LYS A 147 -7.14 -6.15 -13.50
C LYS A 147 -8.40 -5.27 -13.62
N ASP A 148 -9.53 -5.89 -13.95
CA ASP A 148 -10.78 -5.15 -14.18
C ASP A 148 -11.33 -4.53 -12.89
N GLU A 149 -11.18 -5.22 -11.75
CA GLU A 149 -11.58 -4.71 -10.44
C GLU A 149 -10.72 -3.52 -10.00
N VAL A 150 -9.40 -3.60 -10.25
CA VAL A 150 -8.45 -2.51 -10.00
C VAL A 150 -8.80 -1.29 -10.84
N ILE A 151 -9.01 -1.47 -12.15
CA ILE A 151 -9.39 -0.37 -13.05
C ILE A 151 -10.70 0.26 -12.58
N LYS A 152 -11.73 -0.55 -12.34
CA LYS A 152 -13.04 -0.07 -11.89
C LYS A 152 -12.96 0.67 -10.54
N HIS A 153 -12.11 0.22 -9.64
CA HIS A 153 -11.93 0.90 -8.35
C HIS A 153 -11.23 2.24 -8.51
N GLU A 154 -10.11 2.28 -9.23
CA GLU A 154 -9.25 3.47 -9.31
C GLU A 154 -9.80 4.51 -10.28
N GLU A 155 -10.52 4.15 -11.34
CA GLU A 155 -11.01 5.09 -12.37
C GLU A 155 -11.80 6.27 -11.78
N LYS A 156 -12.48 6.08 -10.65
CA LYS A 156 -13.26 7.13 -9.98
C LYS A 156 -12.35 8.25 -9.44
N PHE A 157 -11.11 7.92 -9.08
CA PHE A 157 -10.12 8.87 -8.57
C PHE A 157 -9.48 9.71 -9.69
N TRP A 158 -9.77 9.39 -10.96
CA TRP A 158 -9.30 10.11 -12.15
C TRP A 158 -10.37 11.05 -12.76
N LYS A 159 -11.53 11.21 -12.11
CA LYS A 159 -12.69 11.93 -12.70
C LYS A 159 -12.73 13.42 -12.34
N LEU A 160 -12.62 13.76 -11.05
CA LEU A 160 -12.80 15.14 -10.59
C LEU A 160 -11.47 15.90 -10.65
N LYS A 161 -11.31 16.82 -11.60
CA LYS A 161 -10.09 17.63 -11.75
C LYS A 161 -10.11 18.86 -10.86
N ILE A 162 -9.01 19.11 -10.16
CA ILE A 162 -8.68 20.39 -9.52
C ILE A 162 -7.92 21.27 -10.53
N SER A 163 -7.03 20.67 -11.33
CA SER A 163 -6.31 21.30 -12.43
C SER A 163 -5.89 20.23 -13.46
N ASP A 164 -5.19 20.63 -14.54
CA ASP A 164 -4.86 19.73 -15.66
C ASP A 164 -4.22 18.40 -15.26
N ASN A 165 -3.38 18.40 -14.21
CA ASN A 165 -2.66 17.22 -13.70
C ASN A 165 -2.87 16.98 -12.20
N LEU A 166 -4.00 17.42 -11.65
CA LEU A 166 -4.35 17.23 -10.24
C LEU A 166 -5.84 16.90 -10.10
N TYR A 167 -6.14 15.82 -9.40
CA TYR A 167 -7.49 15.29 -9.20
C TYR A 167 -7.88 15.37 -7.73
N ASP A 168 -9.13 15.74 -7.45
CA ASP A 168 -9.72 15.70 -6.12
C ASP A 168 -10.17 14.27 -5.82
N ALA A 169 -9.34 13.59 -5.04
CA ALA A 169 -9.57 12.20 -4.68
C ALA A 169 -8.85 11.86 -3.38
N PRO A 170 -9.49 11.08 -2.49
CA PRO A 170 -8.89 10.68 -1.23
C PRO A 170 -7.61 9.87 -1.47
N ILE A 171 -6.58 10.15 -0.68
CA ILE A 171 -5.38 9.32 -0.59
C ILE A 171 -5.36 8.69 0.80
N ASP A 172 -5.22 7.37 0.88
CA ASP A 172 -5.06 6.69 2.16
C ASP A 172 -3.57 6.59 2.53
N THR A 173 -2.94 5.44 2.29
CA THR A 173 -1.50 5.17 2.47
C THR A 173 -0.71 5.15 1.17
N THR A 174 -1.32 5.57 0.05
CA THR A 174 -0.56 5.88 -1.18
C THR A 174 0.43 7.01 -0.88
N PHE A 175 1.62 6.93 -1.47
CA PHE A 175 2.69 7.91 -1.30
C PHE A 175 2.19 9.35 -1.48
N ALA A 176 2.16 10.10 -0.38
CA ALA A 176 1.66 11.47 -0.34
C ALA A 176 2.49 12.36 0.58
N LEU A 177 2.71 13.59 0.13
CA LEU A 177 3.29 14.68 0.88
C LEU A 177 2.20 15.38 1.68
N TYR A 178 2.35 15.38 3.01
CA TYR A 178 1.54 16.12 3.95
C TYR A 178 2.17 17.49 4.17
N ARG A 179 1.32 18.52 4.29
CA ARG A 179 1.78 19.86 4.66
C ARG A 179 1.99 20.00 6.18
N PRO A 180 2.70 21.04 6.65
CA PRO A 180 2.85 21.29 8.07
C PRO A 180 1.49 21.38 8.77
N GLY A 181 1.35 20.67 9.90
CA GLY A 181 0.12 20.59 10.69
C GLY A 181 -0.90 19.56 10.21
N ALA A 182 -0.81 19.04 8.99
CA ALA A 182 -1.73 18.04 8.47
C ALA A 182 -1.34 16.63 8.94
N TYR A 183 -2.35 15.82 9.29
CA TYR A 183 -2.20 14.40 9.65
C TYR A 183 -3.55 13.68 9.53
N GLY A 184 -3.50 12.36 9.41
CA GLY A 184 -4.66 11.49 9.41
C GLY A 184 -4.85 10.71 8.10
N GLU A 185 -5.68 9.67 8.21
CA GLU A 185 -6.11 8.81 7.11
C GLU A 185 -6.96 9.58 6.08
N ALA A 186 -7.32 8.91 4.99
CA ALA A 186 -8.11 9.49 3.89
C ALA A 186 -9.38 10.24 4.37
N ALA A 187 -10.11 9.67 5.33
CA ALA A 187 -11.36 10.25 5.83
C ALA A 187 -11.19 11.58 6.59
N LYS A 188 -9.97 11.91 7.02
CA LYS A 188 -9.66 13.09 7.84
C LYS A 188 -8.89 14.18 7.08
N THR A 189 -8.62 13.96 5.80
CA THR A 189 -7.72 14.82 5.02
C THR A 189 -8.29 15.12 3.63
N LYS A 190 -8.17 16.37 3.19
CA LYS A 190 -8.41 16.75 1.80
C LYS A 190 -7.16 16.48 0.97
N SER A 191 -7.32 15.73 -0.11
CA SER A 191 -6.20 15.17 -0.86
C SER A 191 -6.27 15.51 -2.34
N GLY A 192 -5.12 15.81 -2.94
CA GLY A 192 -4.97 15.89 -4.39
C GLY A 192 -4.13 14.74 -4.91
N ARG A 193 -4.59 14.05 -5.95
CA ARG A 193 -3.82 13.01 -6.65
C ARG A 193 -3.26 13.54 -7.96
N THR A 194 -1.97 13.35 -8.23
CA THR A 194 -1.33 13.86 -9.46
C THR A 194 -1.54 12.94 -10.66
N GLY A 195 -1.65 13.54 -11.86
CA GLY A 195 -1.69 12.83 -13.13
C GLY A 195 -0.31 12.53 -13.71
N PHE A 196 -0.27 11.83 -14.85
CA PHE A 196 0.96 11.53 -15.60
C PHE A 196 1.74 12.83 -15.93
N PRO A 197 3.08 12.85 -15.82
CA PRO A 197 3.97 11.73 -15.53
C PRO A 197 4.18 11.45 -14.03
N TYR A 198 3.58 12.24 -13.14
CA TYR A 198 3.70 12.10 -11.70
C TYR A 198 2.72 11.05 -11.17
N VAL A 199 2.99 9.78 -11.44
CA VAL A 199 2.17 8.64 -11.03
C VAL A 199 3.03 7.54 -10.40
N ALA A 200 2.37 6.60 -9.73
CA ALA A 200 3.03 5.44 -9.13
C ALA A 200 2.37 4.13 -9.56
N GLN A 201 3.17 3.06 -9.52
CA GLN A 201 2.73 1.68 -9.66
C GLN A 201 2.51 1.08 -8.28
N HIS A 202 1.39 0.40 -8.08
CA HIS A 202 1.19 -0.44 -6.91
C HIS A 202 1.69 -1.85 -7.22
N LEU A 203 2.86 -2.21 -6.68
CA LEU A 203 3.65 -3.38 -7.09
C LEU A 203 2.88 -4.71 -7.08
N PRO A 204 1.99 -5.01 -6.10
CA PRO A 204 1.17 -6.21 -6.12
C PRO A 204 0.38 -6.43 -7.40
N TRP A 205 -0.03 -5.37 -8.11
CA TRP A 205 -0.81 -5.50 -9.35
C TRP A 205 0.01 -6.05 -10.52
N TYR A 206 1.33 -6.03 -10.43
CA TYR A 206 2.25 -6.48 -11.48
C TYR A 206 2.77 -7.90 -11.22
N LEU A 207 2.47 -8.48 -10.06
CA LEU A 207 2.90 -9.83 -9.69
C LEU A 207 2.26 -10.90 -10.58
N ASN A 208 3.07 -11.88 -10.98
CA ASN A 208 2.55 -13.07 -11.64
C ASN A 208 2.15 -14.12 -10.59
N HIS A 209 0.86 -14.21 -10.31
CA HIS A 209 0.32 -15.14 -9.31
C HIS A 209 0.52 -16.63 -9.65
N LYS A 210 0.88 -16.98 -10.89
CA LYS A 210 1.25 -18.35 -11.26
C LYS A 210 2.67 -18.73 -10.78
N LYS A 211 3.44 -17.75 -10.32
CA LYS A 211 4.84 -17.89 -9.86
C LYS A 211 5.09 -16.98 -8.65
N LEU A 212 4.39 -17.22 -7.55
CA LEU A 212 4.60 -16.48 -6.31
C LEU A 212 5.98 -16.78 -5.71
N THR A 213 6.62 -15.74 -5.18
CA THR A 213 7.89 -15.86 -4.45
C THR A 213 7.65 -16.39 -3.04
N GLU A 214 8.71 -16.87 -2.38
CA GLU A 214 8.63 -17.30 -0.98
C GLU A 214 8.16 -16.17 -0.04
N GLU A 215 8.59 -14.94 -0.32
CA GLU A 215 8.14 -13.75 0.41
C GLU A 215 6.63 -13.55 0.29
N GLU A 216 6.08 -13.59 -0.93
CA GLU A 216 4.64 -13.38 -1.14
C GLU A 216 3.82 -14.50 -0.47
N ILE A 217 4.27 -15.75 -0.56
CA ILE A 217 3.65 -16.87 0.16
C ILE A 217 3.68 -16.64 1.68
N TRP A 218 4.81 -16.16 2.22
CA TRP A 218 4.94 -15.86 3.64
C TRP A 218 4.01 -14.72 4.07
N TYR A 219 4.01 -13.62 3.32
CA TYR A 219 3.22 -12.44 3.61
C TYR A 219 1.72 -12.76 3.67
N LEU A 220 1.22 -13.51 2.70
CA LEU A 220 -0.19 -13.95 2.65
C LEU A 220 -0.58 -14.84 3.83
N LYS A 221 0.33 -15.70 4.31
CA LYS A 221 0.08 -16.54 5.50
C LYS A 221 0.03 -15.74 6.80
N CYS A 222 0.82 -14.67 6.91
CA CYS A 222 0.93 -13.87 8.13
C CYS A 222 -0.12 -12.75 8.23
N LYS A 223 -0.87 -12.47 7.17
CA LYS A 223 -1.95 -11.48 7.22
C LYS A 223 -3.04 -11.94 8.19
N LYS A 224 -3.27 -11.12 9.22
CA LYS A 224 -4.39 -11.29 10.16
C LYS A 224 -5.64 -10.54 9.71
N THR A 225 -5.48 -9.56 8.83
CA THR A 225 -6.53 -8.71 8.27
C THR A 225 -6.53 -8.81 6.75
N GLU A 226 -7.71 -8.93 6.17
CA GLU A 226 -7.91 -8.84 4.72
C GLU A 226 -7.54 -7.42 4.26
N THR A 227 -6.75 -7.33 3.19
CA THR A 227 -6.45 -6.06 2.53
C THR A 227 -7.18 -6.04 1.19
N HIS A 228 -7.62 -4.86 0.74
CA HIS A 228 -8.51 -4.71 -0.42
C HIS A 228 -8.04 -5.48 -1.68
N TRP A 229 -6.72 -5.61 -1.90
CA TRP A 229 -6.14 -6.21 -3.11
C TRP A 229 -5.55 -7.60 -2.94
N SER A 230 -5.61 -8.20 -1.75
CA SER A 230 -4.94 -9.48 -1.47
C SER A 230 -5.88 -10.64 -1.29
N ASP A 231 -7.12 -10.51 -1.76
CA ASP A 231 -8.14 -11.51 -1.55
C ASP A 231 -7.80 -12.76 -2.38
N HIS A 232 -7.11 -13.71 -1.76
CA HIS A 232 -6.98 -15.06 -2.28
C HIS A 232 -8.25 -15.79 -1.90
N PRO A 233 -8.96 -16.43 -2.85
CA PRO A 233 -9.96 -17.38 -2.45
C PRO A 233 -9.24 -18.55 -1.77
N SER A 234 -9.09 -18.50 -0.44
CA SER A 234 -8.75 -19.68 0.33
C SER A 234 -9.88 -20.69 0.12
N ASN A 235 -9.59 -22.00 0.17
CA ASN A 235 -10.64 -23.03 0.13
C ASN A 235 -11.76 -22.74 1.15
N PHE A 236 -11.45 -22.01 2.22
CA PHE A 236 -12.40 -21.53 3.22
C PHE A 236 -13.38 -20.47 2.70
N SER A 237 -12.93 -19.49 1.91
CA SER A 237 -13.79 -18.49 1.27
C SER A 237 -14.74 -19.10 0.22
N ILE A 238 -14.25 -20.10 -0.52
CA ILE A 238 -15.03 -20.88 -1.48
C ILE A 238 -16.11 -21.67 -0.72
N LEU A 239 -15.72 -22.39 0.33
CA LEU A 239 -16.65 -23.11 1.20
C LEU A 239 -17.68 -22.18 1.86
N LYS A 240 -17.27 -20.97 2.31
CA LYS A 240 -18.16 -19.96 2.90
C LYS A 240 -19.16 -19.43 1.86
N LYS A 241 -18.72 -19.14 0.63
CA LYS A 241 -19.58 -18.72 -0.48
C LYS A 241 -20.62 -19.80 -0.80
N TYR A 242 -20.22 -21.06 -0.92
CA TYR A 242 -21.14 -22.16 -1.21
C TYR A 242 -22.05 -22.53 -0.03
N TYR A 243 -21.57 -22.40 1.21
CA TYR A 243 -22.40 -22.53 2.41
C TYR A 243 -23.49 -21.45 2.48
N LEU A 244 -23.17 -20.20 2.13
CA LEU A 244 -24.15 -19.11 2.04
C LEU A 244 -25.17 -19.35 0.90
N LEU A 245 -24.72 -19.85 -0.26
CA LEU A 245 -25.62 -20.24 -1.36
C LEU A 245 -26.54 -21.41 -0.95
N PHE A 246 -26.05 -22.34 -0.14
CA PHE A 246 -26.85 -23.44 0.42
C PHE A 246 -27.92 -22.95 1.42
N ILE A 247 -27.55 -22.09 2.38
CA ILE A 247 -28.51 -21.51 3.34
C ILE A 247 -29.59 -20.69 2.62
N ASN A 248 -29.22 -20.02 1.53
CA ASN A 248 -30.16 -19.21 0.74
C ASN A 248 -30.98 -20.03 -0.28
N ASN A 249 -31.04 -21.36 -0.15
CA ASN A 249 -31.79 -22.27 -1.04
C ASN A 249 -31.43 -22.19 -2.53
N GLN A 250 -30.24 -21.68 -2.86
CA GLN A 250 -29.75 -21.63 -4.24
C GLN A 250 -29.02 -22.94 -4.64
N ILE A 251 -29.03 -23.94 -3.76
CA ILE A 251 -28.52 -25.30 -3.97
C ILE A 251 -29.58 -26.30 -3.44
N PRO A 252 -29.79 -27.47 -4.06
CA PRO A 252 -30.82 -28.43 -3.62
C PRO A 252 -30.65 -28.86 -2.15
N GLN A 253 -31.72 -28.74 -1.35
CA GLN A 253 -31.71 -28.98 0.10
C GLN A 253 -31.45 -30.44 0.54
N VAL A 254 -31.34 -31.40 -0.38
CA VAL A 254 -31.21 -32.84 -0.09
C VAL A 254 -29.80 -33.22 0.43
N TRP A 255 -28.95 -32.26 0.76
CA TRP A 255 -27.54 -32.47 1.10
C TRP A 255 -27.30 -32.21 2.59
N THR A 256 -26.95 -33.25 3.35
CA THR A 256 -26.53 -33.10 4.75
C THR A 256 -25.16 -32.42 4.85
N ILE A 257 -24.90 -31.62 5.90
CA ILE A 257 -23.66 -30.83 6.07
C ILE A 257 -22.38 -31.66 5.88
N ARG A 258 -22.36 -32.91 6.34
CA ARG A 258 -21.23 -33.86 6.14
C ARG A 258 -21.08 -34.35 4.69
N SER A 259 -22.17 -34.44 3.93
CA SER A 259 -22.17 -34.86 2.52
C SER A 259 -21.77 -33.74 1.56
N ILE A 260 -21.95 -32.47 1.96
CA ILE A 260 -21.61 -31.28 1.18
C ILE A 260 -20.11 -31.19 0.91
N GLY A 261 -19.26 -31.38 1.93
CA GLY A 261 -17.80 -31.27 1.77
C GLY A 261 -17.23 -32.19 0.70
N LYS A 262 -17.58 -33.50 0.74
CA LYS A 262 -17.08 -34.48 -0.24
C LYS A 262 -17.67 -34.28 -1.64
N LYS A 263 -18.95 -33.94 -1.75
CA LYS A 263 -19.61 -33.78 -3.06
C LYS A 263 -19.30 -32.44 -3.73
N VAL A 264 -19.09 -31.35 -2.98
CA VAL A 264 -18.62 -30.06 -3.51
C VAL A 264 -17.20 -30.19 -4.05
N ILE A 265 -16.30 -30.88 -3.34
CA ILE A 265 -14.95 -31.18 -3.84
C ILE A 265 -15.02 -31.98 -5.15
N ASN A 266 -15.80 -33.07 -5.21
CA ASN A 266 -15.96 -33.85 -6.44
C ASN A 266 -16.63 -33.07 -7.59
N TRP A 267 -17.54 -32.13 -7.29
CA TRP A 267 -18.19 -31.29 -8.30
C TRP A 267 -17.24 -30.24 -8.88
N ILE A 268 -16.38 -29.64 -8.04
CA ILE A 268 -15.32 -28.71 -8.47
C ILE A 268 -14.36 -29.41 -9.45
N PHE A 269 -13.86 -30.59 -9.09
CA PHE A 269 -12.94 -31.34 -9.96
C PHE A 269 -13.59 -31.87 -11.25
N LYS A 270 -14.92 -32.07 -11.28
CA LYS A 270 -15.62 -32.45 -12.52
C LYS A 270 -15.85 -31.29 -13.49
N LYS A 271 -15.89 -30.04 -13.01
CA LYS A 271 -16.08 -28.85 -13.85
C LYS A 271 -14.79 -28.25 -14.40
N GLU A 272 -13.62 -28.66 -13.89
CA GLU A 272 -12.31 -28.25 -14.44
C GLU A 272 -11.79 -29.20 -15.54
N ILE A 273 -12.51 -30.29 -15.87
CA ILE A 273 -12.13 -31.27 -16.92
C ILE A 273 -13.02 -31.15 -18.17
N VAL A 274 -13.80 -30.08 -18.33
CA VAL A 274 -14.56 -29.79 -19.57
C VAL A 274 -14.33 -28.36 -20.01
#